data_AF-A0A3T1AZ40-F1
#
_entry.id   AF-A0A3T1AZ40-F1
#
_cell.length_a   1.000
_cell.length_b   1.000
_cell.length_c   1.000
_cell.angle_alpha   90.00
_cell.angle_beta   90.00
_cell.angle_gamma   90.00
#
_symmetry.space_group_name_H-M   'P 1'
#
loop_
_entity.id
_entity.type
_entity.pdbx_description
1 polymer ?
#
loop_
_entity_poly.entity_id
_entity_poly.type
_entity_poly.pdbx_seq_one_letter_code
_entity_poly.pdbx_strand_id
1 'polypeptide(L)'
;MSLILDRPTTATPPVVERPKKKRTGVPYAFLAPALILFSAFLAAPIIYAGYLSLRKTQVSGLGLGKASRTEVWAGLSNYARSLTDPDFLPSVWRVGAYGLIVVPTMLGLALLMALLLDAARTRESISKFARISIFLPYAVPAVVASLLWGFLYLPRVSPITDLFEAVGITPPNLLSSDLTLWSVANIAVWGGTGFNMIVIYTALRAVPTSLYESARIDGASDVTIAWRIKIPMVMPSLVMTFVFSMIATLQVFAEPMTLRPLANTISTTWTPLMKVYRDAFTRNDIYAAAATSVIIALAAFILSFGFLKLVGRRAFNQED
;
A
#
# COMPACT_ATOMS: atom_id res chain seq x y z
N MET A 1 -72.67 40.69 31.60
CA MET A 1 -71.61 40.91 32.60
C MET A 1 -70.87 39.59 32.80
N SER A 2 -69.87 39.32 31.96
CA SER A 2 -69.10 38.07 31.95
C SER A 2 -67.77 38.30 32.67
N LEU A 3 -67.62 37.67 33.84
CA LEU A 3 -66.37 37.63 34.60
C LEU A 3 -65.27 36.92 33.80
N ILE A 4 -64.20 37.65 33.51
CA ILE A 4 -62.94 37.09 33.00
C ILE A 4 -62.17 36.54 34.21
N LEU A 5 -62.03 35.22 34.28
CA LEU A 5 -61.15 34.55 35.24
C LEU A 5 -59.72 34.57 34.68
N ASP A 6 -58.87 35.37 35.31
CA ASP A 6 -57.43 35.43 35.05
C ASP A 6 -56.79 34.13 35.59
N ARG A 7 -56.14 33.35 34.71
CA ARG A 7 -55.46 32.11 35.11
C ARG A 7 -54.06 32.46 35.64
N PRO A 8 -53.63 31.94 36.80
CA PRO A 8 -52.28 32.18 37.28
C PRO A 8 -51.26 31.50 36.37
N THR A 9 -50.35 32.27 35.80
CA THR A 9 -49.15 31.80 35.10
C THR A 9 -48.29 31.00 36.08
N THR A 10 -48.22 29.68 35.89
CA THR A 10 -47.29 28.80 36.58
C THR A 10 -45.87 29.11 36.11
N ALA A 11 -45.06 29.70 36.98
CA ALA A 11 -43.63 29.92 36.73
C ALA A 11 -42.92 28.56 36.61
N THR A 12 -42.28 28.31 35.47
CA THR A 12 -41.46 27.11 35.23
C THR A 12 -40.26 27.13 36.19
N PRO A 13 -39.97 26.06 36.94
CA PRO A 13 -38.83 26.05 37.85
C PRO A 13 -37.51 26.19 37.09
N PRO A 14 -36.50 26.85 37.68
CA PRO A 14 -35.21 27.03 37.03
C PRO A 14 -34.55 25.66 36.79
N VAL A 15 -34.12 25.42 35.55
CA VAL A 15 -33.34 24.24 35.18
C VAL A 15 -31.98 24.36 35.86
N VAL A 16 -31.77 23.60 36.95
CA VAL A 16 -30.46 23.50 37.59
C VAL A 16 -29.55 22.67 36.68
N GLU A 17 -28.75 23.33 35.85
CA GLU A 17 -27.71 22.66 35.07
C GLU A 17 -26.68 22.06 36.03
N ARG A 18 -26.73 20.74 36.22
CA ARG A 18 -25.70 20.02 36.98
C ARG A 18 -24.36 20.17 36.26
N PRO A 19 -23.27 20.56 36.95
CA PRO A 19 -21.97 20.71 36.31
C PRO A 19 -21.57 19.35 35.70
N LYS A 20 -21.38 19.32 34.37
CA LYS A 20 -20.87 18.15 33.66
C LYS A 20 -19.51 17.79 34.24
N LYS A 21 -19.46 16.81 35.15
CA LYS A 21 -18.23 16.27 35.73
C LYS A 21 -17.37 15.80 34.55
N LYS A 22 -16.32 16.56 34.22
CA LYS A 22 -15.40 16.23 33.13
C LYS A 22 -14.80 14.86 33.45
N ARG A 23 -15.29 13.80 32.81
CA ARG A 23 -14.73 12.45 32.90
C ARG A 23 -13.38 12.45 32.18
N THR A 24 -12.34 12.89 32.87
CA THR A 24 -11.01 13.19 32.29
C THR A 24 -10.11 11.97 32.13
N GLY A 25 -10.44 10.79 32.69
CA GLY A 25 -9.59 9.60 32.62
C GLY A 25 -10.13 8.40 31.84
N VAL A 26 -11.47 8.30 31.72
CA VAL A 26 -12.13 7.11 31.13
C VAL A 26 -11.75 6.89 29.67
N PRO A 27 -11.68 7.91 28.78
CA PRO A 27 -11.26 7.70 27.39
C PRO A 27 -9.83 7.15 27.26
N TYR A 28 -8.91 7.58 28.13
CA TYR A 28 -7.53 7.10 28.13
C TYR A 28 -7.41 5.64 28.60
N ALA A 29 -8.24 5.22 29.56
CA ALA A 29 -8.29 3.82 29.99
C ALA A 29 -8.76 2.89 28.86
N PHE A 30 -9.68 3.33 28.01
CA PHE A 30 -10.10 2.58 26.81
C PHE A 30 -9.02 2.55 25.72
N LEU A 31 -8.17 3.58 25.62
CA LEU A 31 -7.04 3.61 24.69
C LEU A 31 -5.81 2.84 25.20
N ALA A 32 -5.69 2.62 26.51
CA ALA A 32 -4.50 2.06 27.13
C ALA A 32 -4.09 0.68 26.54
N PRO A 33 -4.99 -0.31 26.33
CA PRO A 33 -4.59 -1.58 25.74
C PRO A 33 -4.01 -1.42 24.33
N ALA A 34 -4.62 -0.56 23.50
CA ALA A 34 -4.14 -0.29 22.15
C ALA A 34 -2.78 0.42 22.15
N LEU A 35 -2.59 1.42 23.02
CA LEU A 35 -1.32 2.16 23.15
C LEU A 35 -0.19 1.30 23.70
N ILE A 36 -0.48 0.39 24.63
CA ILE A 36 0.50 -0.57 25.17
C ILE A 36 0.97 -1.50 24.06
N LEU A 37 0.04 -2.12 23.33
CA LEU A 37 0.38 -3.03 22.22
C LEU A 37 1.11 -2.30 21.10
N PHE A 38 0.66 -1.10 20.73
CA PHE A 38 1.35 -0.25 19.75
C PHE A 38 2.77 0.07 20.18
N SER A 39 2.97 0.47 21.44
CA SER A 39 4.29 0.84 21.93
C SER A 39 5.23 -0.36 22.00
N ALA A 40 4.74 -1.50 22.47
CA ALA A 40 5.55 -2.71 22.65
C ALA A 40 5.93 -3.37 21.31
N PHE A 41 5.00 -3.45 20.36
CA PHE A 41 5.18 -4.24 19.13
C PHE A 41 5.44 -3.41 17.87
N LEU A 42 5.16 -2.10 17.88
CA LEU A 42 5.43 -1.23 16.75
C LEU A 42 6.49 -0.18 17.08
N ALA A 43 6.28 0.65 18.10
CA ALA A 43 7.16 1.78 18.39
C ALA A 43 8.53 1.32 18.91
N ALA A 44 8.56 0.38 19.87
CA ALA A 44 9.81 -0.08 20.48
C ALA A 44 10.77 -0.74 19.47
N PRO A 45 10.34 -1.67 18.57
CA PRO A 45 11.22 -2.21 17.54
C PRO A 45 11.77 -1.16 16.56
N ILE A 46 10.97 -0.16 16.20
CA ILE A 46 11.40 0.95 15.33
C ILE A 46 12.48 1.79 16.03
N ILE A 47 12.26 2.16 17.29
CA ILE A 47 13.25 2.90 18.09
C ILE A 47 14.52 2.07 18.26
N TYR A 48 14.40 0.78 18.53
CA TYR A 48 15.54 -0.12 18.68
C TYR A 48 16.33 -0.28 17.36
N ALA A 49 15.65 -0.38 16.21
CA ALA A 49 16.30 -0.35 14.90
C ALA A 49 17.05 0.98 14.66
N GLY A 50 16.45 2.11 15.05
CA GLY A 50 17.13 3.42 15.05
C GLY A 50 18.38 3.42 15.93
N TYR A 51 18.31 2.83 17.13
CA TYR A 51 19.47 2.68 18.00
C TYR A 51 20.57 1.81 17.39
N LEU A 52 20.21 0.64 16.84
CA LEU A 52 21.16 -0.25 16.16
C LEU A 52 21.81 0.43 14.95
N SER A 53 21.07 1.24 14.20
CA SER A 53 21.62 1.91 13.01
C SER A 53 22.82 2.82 13.30
N LEU A 54 22.95 3.30 14.53
CA LEU A 54 24.02 4.20 15.00
C LEU A 54 25.22 3.45 15.60
N ARG A 55 25.21 2.12 15.58
CA ARG A 55 26.22 1.25 16.20
C ARG A 55 26.88 0.35 15.18
N LYS A 56 28.02 -0.25 15.49
CA LYS A 56 28.69 -1.22 14.61
C LYS A 56 29.41 -2.27 15.42
N THR A 57 29.63 -3.43 14.80
CA THR A 57 30.59 -4.41 15.32
C THR A 57 32.00 -3.95 14.97
N GLN A 58 32.86 -3.80 15.96
CA GLN A 58 34.30 -3.68 15.79
C GLN A 58 34.95 -5.03 16.09
N VAL A 59 35.79 -5.50 15.17
CA VAL A 59 36.58 -6.71 15.35
C VAL A 59 37.97 -6.29 15.85
N SER A 60 38.40 -6.82 17.00
CA SER A 60 39.73 -6.58 17.59
C SER A 60 40.60 -7.83 17.53
N GLY A 61 41.91 -7.63 17.34
CA GLY A 61 42.88 -8.74 17.22
C GLY A 61 42.69 -9.56 15.95
N LEU A 62 42.94 -10.88 16.03
CA LEU A 62 42.78 -11.81 14.90
C LEU A 62 41.31 -12.19 14.60
N GLY A 63 40.33 -11.61 15.29
CA GLY A 63 38.92 -11.96 15.12
C GLY A 63 38.53 -13.35 15.62
N LEU A 64 39.40 -13.99 16.41
CA LEU A 64 39.19 -15.32 16.99
C LEU A 64 38.69 -15.18 18.44
N GLY A 65 37.58 -15.85 18.76
CA GLY A 65 37.01 -15.91 20.12
C GLY A 65 35.83 -14.95 20.37
N LYS A 66 34.98 -15.28 21.34
CA LYS A 66 33.75 -14.53 21.67
C LYS A 66 33.99 -13.08 22.09
N ALA A 67 35.18 -12.75 22.59
CA ALA A 67 35.58 -11.40 23.00
C ALA A 67 36.18 -10.54 21.86
N SER A 68 36.33 -11.11 20.65
CA SER A 68 36.94 -10.40 19.52
C SER A 68 35.99 -9.42 18.81
N ARG A 69 34.68 -9.49 19.10
CA ARG A 69 33.66 -8.64 18.52
C ARG A 69 33.01 -7.80 19.62
N THR A 70 33.23 -6.50 19.58
CA THR A 70 32.62 -5.55 20.50
C THR A 70 31.71 -4.60 19.74
N GLU A 71 30.62 -4.21 20.39
CA GLU A 71 29.68 -3.23 19.85
C GLU A 71 30.17 -1.83 20.22
N VAL A 72 30.37 -0.99 19.21
CA VAL A 72 30.87 0.38 19.39
C VAL A 72 29.94 1.39 18.71
N TRP A 73 29.97 2.63 19.19
CA TRP A 73 29.25 3.72 18.56
C TRP A 73 29.84 4.03 17.18
N ALA A 74 28.99 4.05 16.16
CA ALA A 74 29.36 4.26 14.77
C ALA A 74 28.91 5.63 14.24
N GLY A 75 27.96 6.28 14.94
CA GLY A 75 27.32 7.50 14.46
C GLY A 75 26.68 7.27 13.10
N LEU A 76 26.99 8.12 12.12
CA LEU A 76 26.41 8.05 10.77
C LEU A 76 27.17 7.14 9.79
N SER A 77 28.20 6.40 10.22
CA SER A 77 29.05 5.65 9.29
C SER A 77 28.29 4.56 8.52
N ASN A 78 27.29 3.92 9.14
CA ASN A 78 26.48 2.91 8.47
C ASN A 78 25.61 3.52 7.37
N TYR A 79 25.08 4.73 7.59
CA TYR A 79 24.30 5.45 6.59
C TYR A 79 25.16 5.81 5.38
N ALA A 80 26.36 6.34 5.62
CA ALA A 80 27.32 6.61 4.55
C ALA A 80 27.63 5.32 3.76
N ARG A 81 27.95 4.23 4.46
CA ARG A 81 28.21 2.92 3.85
C ARG A 81 27.04 2.43 2.99
N SER A 82 25.81 2.53 3.50
CA SER A 82 24.60 2.12 2.77
C SER A 82 24.35 2.97 1.52
N LEU A 83 24.54 4.29 1.60
CA LEU A 83 24.33 5.21 0.49
C LEU A 83 25.43 5.12 -0.59
N THR A 84 26.66 4.75 -0.19
CA THR A 84 27.78 4.51 -1.12
C THR A 84 27.86 3.05 -1.61
N ASP A 85 26.94 2.19 -1.17
CA ASP A 85 26.93 0.79 -1.58
C ASP A 85 26.53 0.71 -3.07
N PRO A 86 27.36 0.09 -3.94
CA PRO A 86 27.09 0.03 -5.38
C PRO A 86 25.79 -0.73 -5.72
N ASP A 87 25.30 -1.60 -4.83
CA ASP A 87 24.04 -2.32 -5.02
C ASP A 87 22.81 -1.48 -4.63
N PHE A 88 22.97 -0.47 -3.76
CA PHE A 88 21.84 0.23 -3.16
C PHE A 88 21.10 1.10 -4.19
N LEU A 89 21.78 1.99 -4.89
CA LEU A 89 21.14 2.89 -5.85
C LEU A 89 20.45 2.13 -7.01
N PRO A 90 21.06 1.10 -7.63
CA PRO A 90 20.36 0.26 -8.61
C PRO A 90 19.11 -0.41 -8.04
N SER A 91 19.13 -0.85 -6.78
CA SER A 91 17.94 -1.45 -6.14
C SER A 91 16.81 -0.43 -5.96
N VAL A 92 17.13 0.81 -5.59
CA VAL A 92 16.15 1.91 -5.48
C VAL A 92 15.58 2.26 -6.85
N TRP A 93 16.42 2.34 -7.88
CA TRP A 93 15.95 2.61 -9.25
C TRP A 93 15.01 1.51 -9.76
N ARG A 94 15.31 0.24 -9.51
CA ARG A 94 14.43 -0.87 -9.89
C ARG A 94 13.06 -0.76 -9.22
N VAL A 95 13.01 -0.44 -7.92
CA VAL A 95 11.73 -0.25 -7.21
C VAL A 95 10.99 0.98 -7.72
N GLY A 96 11.69 2.06 -8.07
CA GLY A 96 11.08 3.24 -8.70
C GLY A 96 10.47 2.93 -10.07
N ALA A 97 11.22 2.25 -10.95
CA ALA A 97 10.75 1.82 -12.26
C ALA A 97 9.58 0.83 -12.15
N TYR A 98 9.70 -0.13 -11.24
CA TYR A 98 8.62 -1.05 -10.88
C TYR A 98 7.35 -0.31 -10.44
N GLY A 99 7.48 0.69 -9.56
CA GLY A 99 6.35 1.49 -9.10
C GLY A 99 5.68 2.34 -10.16
N LEU A 100 6.48 2.91 -11.07
CA LEU A 100 5.97 3.69 -12.20
C LEU A 100 5.14 2.84 -13.16
N ILE A 101 5.36 1.53 -13.20
CA ILE A 101 4.57 0.58 -13.98
C ILE A 101 3.37 0.10 -13.17
N VAL A 102 3.61 -0.41 -11.95
CA VAL A 102 2.59 -1.08 -11.13
C VAL A 102 1.48 -0.13 -10.72
N VAL A 103 1.81 1.04 -10.16
CA VAL A 103 0.79 1.92 -9.57
C VAL A 103 -0.19 2.45 -10.63
N PRO A 104 0.25 3.03 -11.77
CA PRO A 104 -0.67 3.51 -12.79
C PRO A 104 -1.47 2.39 -13.46
N THR A 105 -0.83 1.26 -13.75
CA THR A 105 -1.50 0.11 -14.40
C THR A 105 -2.58 -0.47 -13.48
N MET A 106 -2.23 -0.72 -12.21
CA MET A 106 -3.14 -1.27 -11.22
C MET A 106 -4.32 -0.35 -10.95
N LEU A 107 -4.09 0.96 -10.75
CA LEU A 107 -5.18 1.90 -10.50
C LEU A 107 -6.01 2.18 -11.75
N GLY A 108 -5.38 2.24 -12.92
CA GLY A 108 -6.09 2.39 -14.19
C GLY A 108 -7.03 1.22 -14.45
N LEU A 109 -6.55 -0.02 -14.26
CA LEU A 109 -7.39 -1.22 -14.35
C LEU A 109 -8.47 -1.23 -13.27
N ALA A 110 -8.12 -0.88 -12.03
CA ALA A 110 -9.09 -0.84 -10.93
C ALA A 110 -10.23 0.16 -11.19
N LEU A 111 -9.89 1.37 -11.66
CA LEU A 111 -10.86 2.40 -12.02
C LEU A 111 -11.72 1.97 -13.21
N LEU A 112 -11.10 1.42 -14.26
CA LEU A 112 -11.83 0.90 -15.43
C LEU A 112 -12.85 -0.15 -15.00
N MET A 113 -12.43 -1.15 -14.22
CA MET A 113 -13.31 -2.22 -13.74
C MET A 113 -14.40 -1.68 -12.81
N ALA A 114 -14.09 -0.71 -11.94
CA ALA A 114 -15.07 -0.06 -11.09
C ALA A 114 -16.14 0.69 -11.90
N LEU A 115 -15.75 1.43 -12.94
CA LEU A 115 -16.66 2.13 -13.83
C LEU A 115 -17.54 1.17 -14.65
N LEU A 116 -16.97 0.07 -15.14
CA LEU A 116 -17.73 -0.97 -15.86
C LEU A 116 -18.76 -1.65 -14.95
N LEU A 117 -18.39 -1.97 -13.70
CA LEU A 117 -19.30 -2.56 -12.73
C LEU A 117 -20.42 -1.59 -12.32
N ASP A 118 -20.10 -0.30 -12.19
CA ASP A 118 -21.08 0.73 -11.89
C ASP A 118 -22.03 0.99 -13.07
N ALA A 119 -21.54 0.92 -14.32
CA ALA A 119 -22.40 0.98 -15.50
C ALA A 119 -23.36 -0.23 -15.58
N ALA A 120 -22.89 -1.41 -15.16
CA ALA A 120 -23.70 -2.64 -15.09
C ALA A 120 -24.61 -2.75 -13.86
N ARG A 121 -24.93 -1.63 -13.19
CA ARG A 121 -25.72 -1.58 -11.93
C ARG A 121 -27.06 -2.30 -11.99
N THR A 122 -27.69 -2.38 -13.16
CA THR A 122 -28.98 -3.05 -13.37
C THR A 122 -28.87 -4.58 -13.51
N ARG A 123 -27.67 -5.13 -13.67
CA ARG A 123 -27.41 -6.58 -13.84
C ARG A 123 -26.76 -7.16 -12.58
N GLU A 124 -27.50 -7.17 -11.47
CA GLU A 124 -26.94 -7.48 -10.15
C GLU A 124 -26.21 -8.83 -10.05
N SER A 125 -26.73 -9.89 -10.69
CA SER A 125 -26.10 -11.21 -10.63
C SER A 125 -24.71 -11.22 -11.28
N ILE A 126 -24.60 -10.61 -12.47
CA ILE A 126 -23.33 -10.49 -13.21
C ILE A 126 -22.35 -9.58 -12.46
N SER A 127 -22.85 -8.46 -11.90
CA SER A 127 -22.03 -7.53 -11.11
C SER A 127 -21.46 -8.19 -9.84
N LYS A 128 -22.25 -9.02 -9.14
CA LYS A 128 -21.80 -9.78 -7.97
C LYS A 128 -20.70 -10.79 -8.33
N PHE A 129 -20.93 -11.60 -9.37
CA PHE A 129 -19.93 -12.56 -9.83
C PHE A 129 -18.63 -11.87 -10.25
N ALA A 130 -18.71 -10.84 -11.10
CA ALA A 130 -17.54 -10.10 -11.56
C ALA A 130 -16.77 -9.43 -10.41
N ARG A 131 -17.47 -8.83 -9.43
CA ARG A 131 -16.82 -8.24 -8.24
C ARG A 131 -16.04 -9.30 -7.45
N ILE A 132 -16.61 -10.49 -7.25
CA ILE A 132 -15.95 -11.59 -6.55
C ILE A 132 -14.73 -12.08 -7.34
N SER A 133 -14.88 -12.34 -8.64
CA SER A 133 -13.79 -12.83 -9.49
C SER A 133 -12.61 -11.86 -9.58
N ILE A 134 -12.89 -10.56 -9.71
CA ILE A 134 -11.85 -9.52 -9.78
C ILE A 134 -11.15 -9.33 -8.42
N PHE A 135 -11.86 -9.50 -7.30
CA PHE A 135 -11.30 -9.37 -5.96
C PHE A 135 -10.57 -10.62 -5.46
N LEU A 136 -10.95 -11.81 -5.95
CA LEU A 136 -10.43 -13.09 -5.50
C LEU A 136 -8.88 -13.17 -5.47
N PRO A 137 -8.13 -12.64 -6.45
CA PRO A 137 -6.67 -12.63 -6.41
C PRO A 137 -6.07 -11.99 -5.15
N TYR A 138 -6.72 -10.96 -4.59
CA TYR A 138 -6.24 -10.28 -3.39
C TYR A 138 -6.22 -11.17 -2.15
N ALA A 139 -7.07 -12.21 -2.12
CA ALA A 139 -7.08 -13.19 -1.03
C ALA A 139 -5.89 -14.18 -1.09
N VAL A 140 -5.18 -14.23 -2.22
CA VAL A 140 -4.03 -15.13 -2.40
C VAL A 140 -2.78 -14.49 -1.77
N PRO A 141 -2.09 -15.19 -0.84
CA PRO A 141 -0.85 -14.67 -0.26
C PRO A 141 0.21 -14.41 -1.34
N ALA A 142 0.97 -13.31 -1.21
CA ALA A 142 1.95 -12.88 -2.21
C ALA A 142 2.96 -13.99 -2.60
N VAL A 143 3.42 -14.78 -1.62
CA VAL A 143 4.33 -15.92 -1.87
C VAL A 143 3.66 -17.00 -2.74
N VAL A 144 2.40 -17.33 -2.47
CA VAL A 144 1.64 -18.32 -3.25
C VAL A 144 1.38 -17.80 -4.66
N ALA A 145 0.96 -16.55 -4.78
CA ALA A 145 0.77 -15.89 -6.08
C ALA A 145 2.06 -15.91 -6.91
N SER A 146 3.20 -15.64 -6.26
CA SER A 146 4.50 -15.61 -6.91
C SER A 146 4.98 -16.98 -7.37
N LEU A 147 4.72 -18.04 -6.60
CA LEU A 147 5.01 -19.41 -7.03
C LEU A 147 4.12 -19.82 -8.21
N LEU A 148 2.80 -19.53 -8.13
CA LEU A 148 1.86 -19.83 -9.21
C LEU A 148 2.29 -19.16 -10.52
N TRP A 149 2.49 -17.85 -10.51
CA TRP A 149 2.96 -17.12 -11.68
C TRP A 149 4.37 -17.53 -12.09
N GLY A 150 5.25 -17.82 -11.14
CA GLY A 150 6.60 -18.32 -11.41
C GLY A 150 6.60 -19.61 -12.24
N PHE A 151 5.70 -20.55 -11.93
CA PHE A 151 5.51 -21.75 -12.77
C PHE A 151 4.92 -21.42 -14.13
N LEU A 152 3.96 -20.48 -14.22
CA LEU A 152 3.42 -20.03 -15.51
C LEU A 152 4.47 -19.30 -16.37
N TYR A 153 5.53 -18.75 -15.78
CA TYR A 153 6.60 -18.09 -16.51
C TYR A 153 7.70 -19.04 -16.99
N LEU A 154 7.76 -20.26 -16.46
CA LEU A 154 8.78 -21.24 -16.81
C LEU A 154 8.36 -22.04 -18.05
N PRO A 155 9.10 -21.99 -19.17
CA PRO A 155 8.67 -22.60 -20.43
C PRO A 155 8.42 -24.11 -20.39
N ARG A 156 9.07 -24.85 -19.48
CA ARG A 156 8.93 -26.31 -19.43
C ARG A 156 7.72 -26.82 -18.64
N VAL A 157 7.08 -25.95 -17.86
CA VAL A 157 5.99 -26.34 -16.95
C VAL A 157 4.75 -25.46 -17.10
N SER A 158 4.77 -24.53 -18.07
CA SER A 158 3.70 -23.58 -18.26
C SER A 158 2.72 -24.04 -19.34
N PRO A 159 1.42 -24.21 -19.00
CA PRO A 159 0.40 -24.47 -20.01
C PRO A 159 0.27 -23.34 -21.05
N ILE A 160 0.74 -22.14 -20.70
CA ILE A 160 0.72 -20.98 -21.60
C ILE A 160 1.77 -21.16 -22.70
N THR A 161 2.96 -21.64 -22.35
CA THR A 161 4.02 -21.88 -23.34
C THR A 161 3.68 -23.03 -24.28
N ASP A 162 3.02 -24.07 -23.79
CA ASP A 162 2.50 -25.16 -24.62
C ASP A 162 1.53 -24.63 -25.70
N LEU A 163 0.71 -23.63 -25.36
CA LEU A 163 -0.19 -22.98 -26.33
C LEU A 163 0.57 -22.16 -27.38
N PHE A 164 1.62 -21.44 -27.00
CA PHE A 164 2.48 -20.72 -27.94
C PHE A 164 3.15 -21.68 -28.93
N GLU A 165 3.69 -22.79 -28.43
CA GLU A 165 4.34 -23.81 -29.25
C GLU A 165 3.34 -24.51 -30.19
N ALA A 166 2.11 -24.75 -29.73
CA ALA A 166 1.03 -25.32 -30.54
C ALA A 166 0.66 -24.46 -31.76
N VAL A 167 0.82 -23.13 -31.67
CA VAL A 167 0.59 -22.20 -32.79
C VAL A 167 1.89 -21.84 -33.53
N GLY A 168 3.00 -22.52 -33.24
CA GLY A 168 4.28 -22.35 -33.91
C GLY A 168 5.07 -21.09 -33.50
N ILE A 169 4.74 -20.49 -32.34
CA ILE A 169 5.40 -19.28 -31.84
C ILE A 169 6.35 -19.67 -30.69
N THR A 170 7.59 -19.20 -30.74
CA THR A 170 8.53 -19.38 -29.63
C THR A 170 8.08 -18.54 -28.42
N PRO A 171 7.81 -19.15 -27.26
CA PRO A 171 7.36 -18.41 -26.08
C PRO A 171 8.45 -17.45 -25.58
N PRO A 172 8.11 -16.22 -25.18
CA PRO A 172 9.08 -15.29 -24.63
C PRO A 172 9.60 -15.79 -23.27
N ASN A 173 10.90 -15.60 -23.02
CA ASN A 173 11.44 -15.86 -21.69
C ASN A 173 11.07 -14.71 -20.73
N LEU A 174 9.96 -14.87 -20.02
CA LEU A 174 9.43 -13.87 -19.10
C LEU A 174 10.36 -13.58 -17.91
N LEU A 175 11.25 -14.52 -17.55
CA LEU A 175 12.25 -14.34 -16.49
C LEU A 175 13.63 -13.91 -17.03
N SER A 176 13.69 -13.44 -18.27
CA SER A 176 14.90 -12.81 -18.85
C SER A 176 15.18 -11.43 -18.27
N SER A 177 16.39 -10.91 -18.44
CA SER A 177 16.82 -9.63 -17.84
C SER A 177 15.91 -8.46 -18.24
N ASP A 178 15.35 -8.50 -19.45
CA ASP A 178 14.50 -7.44 -20.00
C ASP A 178 13.05 -7.51 -19.51
N LEU A 179 12.56 -8.73 -19.24
CA LEU A 179 11.15 -8.97 -18.89
C LEU A 179 10.89 -9.25 -17.41
N THR A 180 11.93 -9.57 -16.62
CA THR A 180 11.78 -9.93 -15.20
C THR A 180 11.04 -8.86 -14.40
N LEU A 181 11.34 -7.57 -14.64
CA LEU A 181 10.64 -6.48 -13.95
C LEU A 181 9.14 -6.49 -14.24
N TRP A 182 8.75 -6.72 -15.49
CA TRP A 182 7.36 -6.82 -15.93
C TRP A 182 6.67 -8.06 -15.34
N SER A 183 7.37 -9.19 -15.24
CA SER A 183 6.87 -10.41 -14.62
C SER A 183 6.57 -10.23 -13.13
N VAL A 184 7.45 -9.55 -12.39
CA VAL A 184 7.21 -9.21 -10.98
C VAL A 184 6.06 -8.20 -10.86
N ALA A 185 6.00 -7.21 -11.77
CA ALA A 185 4.93 -6.20 -11.79
C ALA A 185 3.55 -6.83 -12.06
N ASN A 186 3.48 -7.79 -12.98
CA ASN A 186 2.24 -8.51 -13.31
C ASN A 186 1.63 -9.19 -12.07
N ILE A 187 2.44 -9.82 -11.23
CA ILE A 187 1.96 -10.49 -10.01
C ILE A 187 1.29 -9.48 -9.07
N ALA A 188 1.92 -8.33 -8.85
CA ALA A 188 1.38 -7.29 -7.97
C ALA A 188 0.14 -6.62 -8.56
N VAL A 189 0.12 -6.34 -9.87
CA VAL A 189 -1.07 -5.81 -10.55
C VAL A 189 -2.22 -6.79 -10.42
N TRP A 190 -1.98 -8.09 -10.66
CA TRP A 190 -3.00 -9.13 -10.54
C TRP A 190 -3.56 -9.24 -9.11
N GLY A 191 -2.69 -9.24 -8.09
CA GLY A 191 -3.11 -9.34 -6.69
C GLY A 191 -3.77 -8.08 -6.14
N GLY A 192 -3.33 -6.89 -6.56
CA GLY A 192 -3.75 -5.61 -5.97
C GLY A 192 -4.90 -4.89 -6.67
N THR A 193 -5.14 -5.18 -7.97
CA THR A 193 -6.20 -4.50 -8.75
C THR A 193 -7.58 -4.67 -8.12
N GLY A 194 -7.89 -5.87 -7.62
CA GLY A 194 -9.19 -6.19 -7.05
C GLY A 194 -9.54 -5.37 -5.81
N PHE A 195 -8.59 -5.22 -4.89
CA PHE A 195 -8.78 -4.41 -3.68
C PHE A 195 -9.03 -2.94 -4.03
N ASN A 196 -8.17 -2.37 -4.87
CA ASN A 196 -8.31 -0.98 -5.32
C ASN A 196 -9.63 -0.75 -6.06
N MET A 197 -10.06 -1.70 -6.89
CA MET A 197 -11.34 -1.66 -7.59
C MET A 197 -12.50 -1.59 -6.58
N ILE A 198 -12.52 -2.43 -5.54
CA ILE A 198 -13.60 -2.43 -4.55
C ILE A 198 -13.69 -1.09 -3.84
N VAL A 199 -12.56 -0.49 -3.45
CA VAL A 199 -12.54 0.80 -2.79
C VAL A 199 -13.16 1.87 -3.69
N ILE A 200 -12.69 1.98 -4.93
CA ILE A 200 -13.19 2.96 -5.92
C ILE A 200 -14.67 2.70 -6.24
N TYR A 201 -15.06 1.45 -6.45
CA TYR A 201 -16.44 1.08 -6.76
C TYR A 201 -17.39 1.38 -5.59
N THR A 202 -16.94 1.19 -4.36
CA THR A 202 -17.75 1.52 -3.16
C THR A 202 -17.96 3.04 -3.05
N ALA A 203 -16.93 3.83 -3.38
CA ALA A 203 -17.05 5.28 -3.45
C ALA A 203 -18.02 5.72 -4.55
N LEU A 204 -17.95 5.11 -5.75
CA LEU A 204 -18.91 5.38 -6.84
C LEU A 204 -20.36 5.08 -6.42
N ARG A 205 -20.57 4.03 -5.62
CA ARG A 205 -21.90 3.63 -5.13
C ARG A 205 -22.47 4.59 -4.09
N ALA A 206 -21.63 5.37 -3.40
CA ALA A 206 -22.06 6.39 -2.45
C ALA A 206 -22.60 7.65 -3.15
N VAL A 207 -22.26 7.86 -4.43
CA VAL A 207 -22.74 9.00 -5.21
C VAL A 207 -24.23 8.84 -5.55
N PRO A 208 -25.08 9.87 -5.29
CA PRO A 208 -26.49 9.85 -5.63
C PRO A 208 -26.74 9.65 -7.13
N THR A 209 -27.66 8.75 -7.49
CA THR A 209 -27.99 8.47 -8.91
C THR A 209 -28.62 9.66 -9.63
N SER A 210 -29.29 10.54 -8.90
CA SER A 210 -29.93 11.75 -9.45
C SER A 210 -28.94 12.69 -10.16
N LEU A 211 -27.68 12.71 -9.74
CA LEU A 211 -26.62 13.49 -10.42
C LEU A 211 -26.31 12.91 -11.81
N TYR A 212 -26.39 11.59 -11.97
CA TYR A 212 -26.18 10.96 -13.27
C TYR A 212 -27.40 11.11 -14.18
N GLU A 213 -28.60 11.05 -13.61
CA GLU A 213 -29.85 11.23 -14.34
C GLU A 213 -30.01 12.66 -14.87
N SER A 214 -29.72 13.66 -14.04
CA SER A 214 -29.71 15.08 -14.45
C SER A 214 -28.70 15.32 -15.58
N ALA A 215 -27.47 14.81 -15.46
CA ALA A 215 -26.48 14.92 -16.53
C ALA A 215 -26.93 14.27 -17.86
N ARG A 216 -27.68 13.15 -17.80
CA ARG A 216 -28.26 12.51 -19.00
C ARG A 216 -29.37 13.34 -19.62
N ILE A 217 -30.19 14.00 -18.80
CA ILE A 217 -31.21 14.95 -19.27
C ILE A 217 -30.54 16.13 -20.00
N ASP A 218 -29.38 16.58 -19.53
CA ASP A 218 -28.56 17.61 -20.17
C ASP A 218 -27.79 17.10 -21.42
N GLY A 219 -28.02 15.86 -21.85
CA GLY A 219 -27.43 15.28 -23.06
C GLY A 219 -26.00 14.74 -22.90
N ALA A 220 -25.49 14.59 -21.67
CA ALA A 220 -24.18 13.99 -21.46
C ALA A 220 -24.17 12.49 -21.77
N SER A 221 -23.21 12.06 -22.59
CA SER A 221 -22.96 10.63 -22.86
C SER A 221 -22.38 9.91 -21.63
N ASP A 222 -22.55 8.59 -21.52
CA ASP A 222 -22.02 7.81 -20.39
C ASP A 222 -20.48 7.94 -20.22
N VAL A 223 -19.74 8.10 -21.32
CA VAL A 223 -18.29 8.37 -21.29
C VAL A 223 -18.02 9.76 -20.70
N THR A 224 -18.83 10.76 -21.07
CA THR A 224 -18.72 12.11 -20.52
C THR A 224 -19.03 12.11 -19.02
N ILE A 225 -20.07 11.39 -18.60
CA ILE A 225 -20.43 11.21 -17.19
C ILE A 225 -19.30 10.50 -16.44
N ALA A 226 -18.70 9.45 -17.01
CA ALA A 226 -17.58 8.75 -16.39
C ALA A 226 -16.38 9.67 -16.15
N TRP A 227 -15.93 10.38 -17.20
CA TRP A 227 -14.72 11.22 -17.12
C TRP A 227 -14.92 12.54 -16.38
N ARG A 228 -16.05 13.20 -16.55
CA ARG A 228 -16.29 14.55 -16.01
C ARG A 228 -17.04 14.59 -14.70
N ILE A 229 -17.72 13.50 -14.32
CA ILE A 229 -18.53 13.45 -13.09
C ILE A 229 -17.98 12.36 -12.17
N LYS A 230 -18.04 11.09 -12.60
CA LYS A 230 -17.67 9.95 -11.74
C LYS A 230 -16.23 10.02 -11.24
N ILE A 231 -15.25 10.18 -12.14
CA ILE A 231 -13.83 10.23 -11.77
C ILE A 231 -13.55 11.37 -10.79
N PRO A 232 -13.94 12.63 -11.06
CA PRO A 232 -13.80 13.73 -10.11
C PRO A 232 -14.41 13.46 -8.73
N MET A 233 -15.61 12.88 -8.68
CA MET A 233 -16.30 12.61 -7.42
C MET A 233 -15.63 11.53 -6.55
N VAL A 234 -14.89 10.60 -7.16
CA VAL A 234 -14.14 9.57 -6.42
C VAL A 234 -12.65 9.87 -6.30
N MET A 235 -12.24 11.11 -6.61
CA MET A 235 -10.85 11.55 -6.45
C MET A 235 -10.30 11.31 -5.04
N PRO A 236 -11.04 11.58 -3.94
CA PRO A 236 -10.54 11.28 -2.60
C PRO A 236 -10.16 9.79 -2.44
N SER A 237 -10.99 8.89 -2.95
CA SER A 237 -10.71 7.45 -2.93
C SER A 237 -9.55 7.05 -3.84
N LEU A 238 -9.44 7.65 -5.04
CA LEU A 238 -8.31 7.43 -5.96
C LEU A 238 -6.98 7.89 -5.35
N VAL A 239 -6.98 9.01 -4.64
CA VAL A 239 -5.80 9.54 -3.95
C VAL A 239 -5.39 8.61 -2.81
N MET A 240 -6.34 8.12 -2.02
CA MET A 240 -6.06 7.19 -0.93
C MET A 240 -5.54 5.84 -1.44
N THR A 241 -6.16 5.27 -2.48
CA THR A 241 -5.68 4.01 -3.09
C THR A 241 -4.31 4.19 -3.73
N PHE A 242 -4.02 5.35 -4.32
CA PHE A 242 -2.69 5.70 -4.80
C PHE A 242 -1.65 5.72 -3.68
N VAL A 243 -1.92 6.40 -2.56
CA VAL A 243 -1.00 6.46 -1.43
C VAL A 243 -0.70 5.05 -0.90
N PHE A 244 -1.72 4.24 -0.67
CA PHE A 244 -1.53 2.88 -0.16
C PHE A 244 -0.78 2.00 -1.17
N SER A 245 -1.12 2.09 -2.46
CA SER A 245 -0.44 1.34 -3.51
C SER A 245 1.03 1.74 -3.66
N MET A 246 1.34 3.04 -3.56
CA MET A 246 2.70 3.55 -3.57
C MET A 246 3.50 3.05 -2.36
N ILE A 247 2.93 3.11 -1.15
CA ILE A 247 3.58 2.59 0.06
C ILE A 247 3.86 1.09 -0.07
N ALA A 248 2.89 0.31 -0.57
CA ALA A 248 3.04 -1.13 -0.77
C ALA A 248 4.14 -1.45 -1.80
N THR A 249 4.17 -0.70 -2.90
CA THR A 249 5.18 -0.84 -3.96
C THR A 249 6.59 -0.56 -3.45
N LEU A 250 6.78 0.49 -2.64
CA LEU A 250 8.08 0.79 -2.03
C LEU A 250 8.56 -0.34 -1.10
N GLN A 251 7.63 -1.16 -0.61
CA GLN A 251 7.88 -2.30 0.27
C GLN A 251 7.91 -3.64 -0.47
N VAL A 252 8.02 -3.64 -1.80
CA VAL A 252 8.06 -4.89 -2.58
C VAL A 252 9.26 -5.76 -2.16
N PHE A 253 8.93 -6.99 -1.75
CA PHE A 253 9.90 -7.95 -1.22
C PHE A 253 9.48 -9.38 -1.51
N ALA A 254 8.23 -9.74 -1.17
CA ALA A 254 7.77 -11.12 -1.22
C ALA A 254 7.87 -11.70 -2.64
N GLU A 255 7.38 -10.97 -3.64
CA GLU A 255 7.34 -11.40 -5.03
C GLU A 255 8.73 -11.67 -5.62
N PRO A 256 9.67 -10.71 -5.61
CA PRO A 256 11.00 -10.96 -6.15
C PRO A 256 11.78 -11.97 -5.29
N MET A 257 11.62 -11.98 -3.97
CA MET A 257 12.31 -12.94 -3.10
C MET A 257 11.87 -14.38 -3.38
N THR A 258 10.57 -14.60 -3.59
CA THR A 258 10.00 -15.91 -3.91
C THR A 258 10.34 -16.36 -5.33
N LEU A 259 10.38 -15.45 -6.31
CA LEU A 259 10.77 -15.77 -7.68
C LEU A 259 12.28 -15.98 -7.86
N ARG A 260 13.11 -15.45 -6.97
CA ARG A 260 14.58 -15.50 -7.07
C ARG A 260 15.16 -16.89 -7.38
N PRO A 261 14.73 -17.99 -6.75
CA PRO A 261 15.27 -19.32 -7.07
C PRO A 261 14.94 -19.80 -8.49
N LEU A 262 13.92 -19.20 -9.13
CA LEU A 262 13.47 -19.53 -10.48
C LEU A 262 14.12 -18.65 -11.56
N ALA A 263 14.80 -17.55 -11.17
CA ALA A 263 15.31 -16.55 -12.09
C ALA A 263 16.72 -16.06 -11.68
N ASN A 264 17.72 -16.30 -12.53
CA ASN A 264 19.09 -15.82 -12.33
C ASN A 264 19.23 -14.29 -12.41
N THR A 265 18.20 -13.62 -12.93
CA THR A 265 18.13 -12.16 -13.13
C THR A 265 17.79 -11.39 -11.85
N ILE A 266 17.23 -12.09 -10.84
CA ILE A 266 16.88 -11.51 -9.55
C ILE A 266 18.06 -11.70 -8.59
N SER A 267 18.80 -10.63 -8.34
CA SER A 267 19.91 -10.66 -7.38
C SER A 267 19.43 -10.67 -5.92
N THR A 268 20.33 -10.94 -4.98
CA THR A 268 20.06 -10.84 -3.52
C THR A 268 19.77 -9.42 -3.03
N THR A 269 20.01 -8.41 -3.87
CA THR A 269 19.82 -6.98 -3.61
C THR A 269 18.90 -6.35 -4.65
N TRP A 270 18.06 -7.17 -5.30
CA TRP A 270 17.22 -6.70 -6.39
C TRP A 270 16.31 -5.54 -5.94
N THR A 271 15.79 -5.61 -4.71
CA THR A 271 15.16 -4.47 -4.00
C THR A 271 15.95 -4.03 -2.76
N PRO A 272 15.74 -2.79 -2.28
CA PRO A 272 16.33 -2.31 -1.04
C PRO A 272 15.99 -3.20 0.17
N LEU A 273 14.77 -3.74 0.24
CA LEU A 273 14.37 -4.65 1.31
C LEU A 273 15.06 -6.02 1.21
N MET A 274 15.30 -6.53 0.00
CA MET A 274 16.12 -7.75 -0.18
C MET A 274 17.56 -7.52 0.28
N LYS A 275 18.12 -6.33 0.02
CA LYS A 275 19.43 -5.95 0.55
C LYS A 275 19.46 -5.93 2.09
N VAL A 276 18.47 -5.29 2.72
CA VAL A 276 18.31 -5.30 4.18
C VAL A 276 18.28 -6.74 4.71
N TYR A 277 17.46 -7.60 4.09
CA TYR A 277 17.35 -9.00 4.48
C TYR A 277 18.68 -9.74 4.36
N ARG A 278 19.39 -9.60 3.23
CA ARG A 278 20.72 -10.18 3.01
C ARG A 278 21.71 -9.71 4.07
N ASP A 279 21.76 -8.41 4.33
CA ASP A 279 22.73 -7.84 5.25
C ASP A 279 22.47 -8.29 6.70
N ALA A 280 21.20 -8.32 7.13
CA ALA A 280 20.83 -8.78 8.47
C ALA A 280 21.00 -10.30 8.66
N PHE A 281 20.42 -11.11 7.76
CA PHE A 281 20.25 -12.54 7.99
C PHE A 281 21.27 -13.42 7.27
N THR A 282 21.91 -12.94 6.21
CA THR A 282 22.95 -13.69 5.48
C THR A 282 24.35 -13.23 5.86
N ARG A 283 24.58 -11.92 5.97
CA ARG A 283 25.89 -11.35 6.33
C ARG A 283 26.07 -11.13 7.83
N ASN A 284 25.00 -11.28 8.62
CA ASN A 284 25.01 -11.04 10.06
C ASN A 284 25.49 -9.61 10.43
N ASP A 285 25.20 -8.64 9.56
CA ASP A 285 25.45 -7.21 9.75
C ASP A 285 24.13 -6.49 10.02
N ILE A 286 23.58 -6.73 11.21
CA ILE A 286 22.31 -6.15 11.67
C ILE A 286 22.37 -4.62 11.76
N TYR A 287 23.56 -4.05 11.92
CA TYR A 287 23.78 -2.62 12.10
C TYR A 287 23.66 -1.87 10.76
N ALA A 288 24.31 -2.38 9.71
CA ALA A 288 24.16 -1.84 8.36
C ALA A 288 22.75 -2.08 7.81
N ALA A 289 22.15 -3.23 8.12
CA ALA A 289 20.76 -3.51 7.78
C ALA A 289 19.81 -2.52 8.46
N ALA A 290 19.98 -2.25 9.76
CA ALA A 290 19.18 -1.29 10.49
C ALA A 290 19.27 0.13 9.90
N ALA A 291 20.48 0.60 9.56
CA ALA A 291 20.66 1.90 8.91
C ALA A 291 19.96 1.97 7.55
N THR A 292 20.08 0.92 6.73
CA THR A 292 19.40 0.84 5.43
C THR A 292 17.88 0.83 5.59
N SER A 293 17.34 0.10 6.58
CA SER A 293 15.91 0.11 6.90
C SER A 293 15.40 1.49 7.30
N VAL A 294 16.17 2.24 8.11
CA VAL A 294 15.82 3.61 8.50
C VAL A 294 15.79 4.53 7.28
N ILE A 295 16.76 4.43 6.36
CA ILE A 295 16.77 5.20 5.10
C ILE A 295 15.51 4.92 4.28
N ILE A 296 15.16 3.63 4.09
CA ILE A 296 13.98 3.23 3.33
C ILE A 296 12.69 3.75 4.00
N ALA A 297 12.57 3.62 5.32
CA ALA A 297 11.41 4.09 6.07
C ALA A 297 11.24 5.61 5.96
N LEU A 298 12.33 6.38 6.10
CA LEU A 298 12.31 7.83 5.93
C LEU A 298 11.94 8.22 4.50
N ALA A 299 12.49 7.55 3.49
CA ALA A 299 12.16 7.80 2.10
C ALA A 299 10.66 7.53 1.82
N ALA A 300 10.13 6.40 2.30
CA ALA A 300 8.72 6.07 2.17
C ALA A 300 7.81 7.09 2.87
N PHE A 301 8.19 7.54 4.07
CA PHE A 301 7.48 8.58 4.81
C PHE A 301 7.47 9.91 4.04
N ILE A 302 8.64 10.38 3.57
CA ILE A 302 8.77 11.64 2.84
C ILE A 302 7.96 11.62 1.54
N LEU A 303 8.05 10.53 0.77
CA LEU A 303 7.30 10.39 -0.49
C LEU A 303 5.78 10.36 -0.24
N SER A 304 5.32 9.58 0.74
CA SER A 304 3.89 9.43 1.04
C SER A 304 3.29 10.70 1.64
N PHE A 305 3.96 11.29 2.62
CA PHE A 305 3.54 12.54 3.24
C PHE A 305 3.61 13.71 2.26
N GLY A 306 4.69 13.79 1.48
CA GLY A 306 4.87 14.81 0.45
C GLY A 306 3.76 14.77 -0.59
N PHE A 307 3.44 13.58 -1.11
CA PHE A 307 2.33 13.39 -2.03
C PHE A 307 0.99 13.79 -1.41
N LEU A 308 0.68 13.30 -0.21
CA LEU A 308 -0.59 13.61 0.46
C LEU A 308 -0.75 15.11 0.72
N LYS A 309 0.32 15.81 1.11
CA LYS A 309 0.30 17.26 1.33
C LYS A 309 0.11 18.05 0.03
N LEU A 310 0.66 17.56 -1.09
CA LEU A 310 0.51 18.17 -2.42
C LEU A 310 -0.90 18.02 -2.97
N VAL A 311 -1.48 16.82 -2.83
CA VAL A 311 -2.76 16.47 -3.45
C VAL A 311 -3.95 16.75 -2.53
N GLY A 312 -3.78 16.63 -1.22
CA GLY A 312 -4.84 16.78 -0.23
C GLY A 312 -5.53 18.15 -0.27
N ARG A 313 -4.79 19.23 -0.58
CA ARG A 313 -5.36 20.59 -0.72
C ARG A 313 -6.30 20.76 -1.92
N ARG A 314 -6.27 19.84 -2.90
CA ARG A 314 -7.12 19.88 -4.11
C ARG A 314 -8.23 18.85 -4.08
N ALA A 315 -8.00 17.70 -3.46
CA ALA A 315 -8.94 16.57 -3.44
C ALA A 315 -10.01 16.69 -2.33
N PHE A 316 -9.68 17.25 -1.16
CA PHE A 316 -10.58 17.30 -0.01
C PHE A 316 -11.36 18.62 0.14
N ASN A 317 -11.06 19.64 -0.68
CA ASN A 317 -11.79 20.92 -0.66
C ASN A 317 -13.20 20.84 -1.28
N GLN A 318 -13.69 19.67 -1.69
CA GLN A 318 -15.05 19.48 -2.23
C GLN A 318 -16.06 19.07 -1.14
N GLU A 319 -15.61 18.86 0.10
CA GLU A 319 -16.46 18.46 1.23
C GLU A 319 -16.94 19.64 2.09
N ASP A 320 -16.49 20.86 1.80
CA ASP A 320 -16.90 22.13 2.43
C ASP A 320 -17.77 22.98 1.48
#